data_AF-A0A494XKZ7-F1
#
_entry.id   AF-A0A494XKZ7-F1
#
_cell.length_a   1.000
_cell.length_b   1.000
_cell.length_c   1.000
_cell.angle_alpha   90.00
_cell.angle_beta   90.00
_cell.angle_gamma   90.00
#
_symmetry.space_group_name_H-M   'P 1'
#
loop_
_entity.id
_entity.type
_entity.pdbx_description
1 polymer ?
#
loop_
_entity_poly.entity_id
_entity_poly.type
_entity_poly.pdbx_seq_one_letter_code
_entity_poly.pdbx_strand_id
1 'polypeptide(L)'
;MTEVRRIFDAEWICYAREGNAMPNIPAMLVAAHDIKAQIDGLLLRGSVQDSGEHRVAATLCLTIAEQFAATLHLIEGGFSSHAPVMVRSMLEGHANLLNLVGDPAFVDQIRYDNARADVVLFTEYAADPEMQGNADAQETLARWKADAEPVRDELEAKGYGKLDVYQRFKRANILSTYVAYRVFCSFAHNQLTTLLALHADRFELRYHVEAPKALTASLLNVAVSILCQAVVTASHYTDLTDAELRQVIDAADATWGAAQALVE
;
A
#
# COMPACT_ATOMS: atom_id res chain seq x y z
N MET A 1 -8.27 -35.55 0.87
CA MET A 1 -8.71 -34.44 -0.01
C MET A 1 -9.90 -33.62 0.54
N THR A 2 -10.49 -34.01 1.67
CA THR A 2 -11.63 -33.30 2.30
C THR A 2 -11.22 -32.09 3.17
N GLU A 3 -9.94 -31.99 3.51
CA GLU A 3 -9.42 -31.05 4.50
C GLU A 3 -9.00 -29.69 3.91
N VAL A 4 -8.61 -29.68 2.62
CA VAL A 4 -8.31 -28.44 1.88
C VAL A 4 -9.59 -27.59 1.65
N ARG A 5 -10.76 -28.22 1.62
CA ARG A 5 -12.06 -27.53 1.46
C ARG A 5 -12.38 -26.61 2.63
N ARG A 6 -11.98 -26.96 3.87
CA ARG A 6 -12.25 -26.15 5.08
C ARG A 6 -11.43 -24.87 5.18
N ILE A 7 -10.29 -24.77 4.48
CA ILE A 7 -9.46 -23.56 4.51
C ILE A 7 -10.04 -22.47 3.60
N PHE A 8 -10.83 -22.85 2.60
CA PHE A 8 -11.53 -21.90 1.71
C PHE A 8 -12.84 -21.36 2.29
N ASP A 9 -13.33 -21.92 3.39
CA ASP A 9 -14.55 -21.48 4.09
C ASP A 9 -14.28 -20.40 5.17
N ALA A 10 -13.04 -19.92 5.29
CA ALA A 10 -12.64 -18.94 6.29
C ALA A 10 -13.12 -17.51 5.94
N GLU A 11 -14.32 -17.18 6.42
CA GLU A 11 -14.86 -15.86 6.80
C GLU A 11 -14.99 -14.74 5.76
N TRP A 12 -14.29 -14.76 4.62
CA TRP A 12 -14.59 -13.85 3.49
C TRP A 12 -15.87 -14.27 2.73
N ILE A 13 -16.29 -15.52 2.91
CA ILE A 13 -17.59 -16.06 2.47
C ILE A 13 -18.76 -15.50 3.31
N CYS A 14 -18.52 -14.85 4.46
CA CYS A 14 -19.62 -14.33 5.27
C CYS A 14 -20.37 -13.12 4.67
N TYR A 15 -19.85 -12.49 3.60
CA TYR A 15 -20.65 -11.54 2.80
C TYR A 15 -21.67 -12.22 1.88
N ALA A 16 -21.50 -13.52 1.61
CA ALA A 16 -22.45 -14.36 0.89
C ALA A 16 -23.43 -15.08 1.84
N ARG A 17 -23.81 -14.43 2.95
CA ARG A 17 -25.05 -14.80 3.64
C ARG A 17 -26.21 -14.32 2.78
N GLU A 18 -27.11 -15.25 2.46
CA GLU A 18 -28.33 -15.05 1.66
C GLU A 18 -29.04 -13.73 2.04
N GLY A 19 -29.05 -12.76 1.12
CA GLY A 19 -29.79 -11.49 1.28
C GLY A 19 -28.97 -10.21 1.22
N ASN A 20 -27.62 -10.26 1.20
CA ASN A 20 -26.83 -9.06 0.96
C ASN A 20 -26.78 -8.75 -0.54
N ALA A 21 -27.20 -7.54 -0.89
CA ALA A 21 -27.19 -7.08 -2.28
C ALA A 21 -25.75 -6.97 -2.80
N MET A 22 -25.55 -7.30 -4.08
CA MET A 22 -24.22 -7.38 -4.68
C MET A 22 -23.62 -5.98 -4.86
N PRO A 23 -22.33 -5.78 -4.55
CA PRO A 23 -21.69 -4.48 -4.72
C PRO A 23 -21.61 -4.09 -6.20
N ASN A 24 -22.03 -2.86 -6.52
CA ASN A 24 -21.92 -2.29 -7.84
C ASN A 24 -20.50 -1.76 -8.10
N ILE A 25 -19.61 -2.63 -8.54
CA ILE A 25 -18.21 -2.30 -8.81
C ILE A 25 -18.06 -1.14 -9.82
N PRO A 26 -18.81 -1.10 -10.94
CA PRO A 26 -18.77 0.06 -11.84
C PRO A 26 -19.07 1.40 -11.15
N ALA A 27 -20.11 1.46 -10.31
CA ALA A 27 -20.45 2.69 -9.58
C ALA A 27 -19.35 3.07 -8.57
N MET A 28 -18.76 2.08 -7.88
CA MET A 28 -17.64 2.32 -6.97
C MET A 28 -16.40 2.84 -7.70
N LEU A 29 -16.09 2.34 -8.91
CA LEU A 29 -14.96 2.83 -9.70
C LEU A 29 -15.17 4.28 -10.16
N VAL A 30 -16.38 4.64 -10.59
CA VAL A 30 -16.72 6.04 -10.93
C VAL A 30 -16.49 6.96 -9.73
N ALA A 31 -17.03 6.59 -8.57
CA ALA A 31 -16.84 7.36 -7.34
C ALA A 31 -15.36 7.44 -6.93
N ALA A 32 -14.60 6.35 -7.08
CA ALA A 32 -13.17 6.34 -6.78
C ALA A 32 -12.37 7.32 -7.66
N HIS A 33 -12.69 7.42 -8.95
CA HIS A 33 -12.07 8.40 -9.85
C HIS A 33 -12.46 9.84 -9.49
N ASP A 34 -13.73 10.08 -9.16
CA ASP A 34 -14.19 11.40 -8.74
C ASP A 34 -13.50 11.86 -7.45
N ILE A 35 -13.32 10.96 -6.49
CA ILE A 35 -12.58 11.20 -5.24
C ILE A 35 -11.11 11.52 -5.55
N LYS A 36 -10.47 10.69 -6.39
CA LYS A 36 -9.08 10.91 -6.82
C LYS A 36 -8.91 12.28 -7.46
N ALA A 37 -9.78 12.65 -8.40
CA ALA A 37 -9.68 13.92 -9.11
C ALA A 37 -9.75 15.14 -8.16
N GLN A 38 -10.64 15.07 -7.16
CA GLN A 38 -10.75 16.11 -6.13
C GLN A 38 -9.49 16.19 -5.26
N ILE A 39 -8.98 15.04 -4.82
CA ILE A 39 -7.78 14.95 -3.99
C ILE A 39 -6.52 15.40 -4.74
N ASP A 40 -6.34 14.97 -5.98
CA ASP A 40 -5.21 15.39 -6.82
C ASP A 40 -5.20 16.91 -7.00
N GLY A 41 -6.38 17.49 -7.29
CA GLY A 41 -6.53 18.94 -7.42
C GLY A 41 -6.15 19.70 -6.15
N LEU A 42 -6.41 19.13 -4.98
CA LEU A 42 -6.03 19.72 -3.70
C LEU A 42 -4.53 19.57 -3.42
N LEU A 43 -3.98 18.37 -3.54
CA LEU A 43 -2.57 18.07 -3.25
C LEU A 43 -1.63 18.86 -4.16
N LEU A 44 -1.96 19.01 -5.44
CA LEU A 44 -1.13 19.76 -6.41
C LEU A 44 -1.09 21.27 -6.16
N ARG A 45 -1.99 21.81 -5.33
CA ARG A 45 -1.96 23.22 -4.91
C ARG A 45 -1.08 23.46 -3.69
N GLY A 46 -0.80 22.42 -2.91
CA GLY A 46 -0.07 22.55 -1.65
C GLY A 46 1.42 22.82 -1.88
N SER A 47 1.97 23.76 -1.11
CA SER A 47 3.40 24.01 -1.01
C SER A 47 3.97 23.25 0.18
N VAL A 48 4.94 22.36 -0.06
CA VAL A 48 5.60 21.60 1.00
C VAL A 48 6.47 22.53 1.84
N GLN A 49 6.41 22.37 3.16
CA GLN A 49 7.25 23.12 4.10
C GLN A 49 8.73 22.73 3.93
N ASP A 50 9.65 23.68 4.12
CA ASP A 50 11.06 23.48 3.79
C ASP A 50 11.85 22.72 4.88
N SER A 51 11.57 21.43 5.00
CA SER A 51 12.39 20.49 5.80
C SER A 51 12.43 19.09 5.19
N GLY A 52 13.38 18.27 5.65
CA GLY A 52 13.59 16.92 5.11
C GLY A 52 12.41 16.00 5.41
N GLU A 53 11.94 16.00 6.66
CA GLU A 53 10.79 15.22 7.13
C GLU A 53 9.49 15.61 6.42
N HIS A 54 9.24 16.91 6.18
CA HIS A 54 8.05 17.35 5.45
C HIS A 54 8.07 16.89 3.99
N ARG A 55 9.24 16.94 3.33
CA ARG A 55 9.42 16.41 1.98
C ARG A 55 9.17 14.90 1.93
N VAL A 56 9.65 14.13 2.90
CA VAL A 56 9.41 12.68 2.98
C VAL A 56 7.92 12.38 3.25
N ALA A 57 7.27 13.14 4.13
CA ALA A 57 5.84 12.97 4.38
C ALA A 57 5.00 13.27 3.13
N ALA A 58 5.33 14.36 2.42
CA ALA A 58 4.68 14.71 1.16
C ALA A 58 4.86 13.63 0.10
N THR A 59 6.07 13.10 -0.09
CA THR A 59 6.30 12.03 -1.08
C THR A 59 5.61 10.73 -0.71
N LEU A 60 5.55 10.35 0.57
CA LEU A 60 4.76 9.19 1.02
C LEU A 60 3.27 9.37 0.68
N CYS A 61 2.69 10.55 0.94
CA CYS A 61 1.31 10.84 0.59
C CYS A 61 1.06 10.77 -0.93
N LEU A 62 1.96 11.35 -1.73
CA LEU A 62 1.85 11.30 -3.20
C LEU A 62 1.98 9.86 -3.71
N THR A 63 2.91 9.07 -3.18
CA THR A 63 3.03 7.64 -3.54
C THR A 63 1.75 6.86 -3.20
N ILE A 64 1.09 7.14 -2.08
CA ILE A 64 -0.20 6.52 -1.76
C ILE A 64 -1.27 6.89 -2.80
N ALA A 65 -1.33 8.15 -3.24
CA ALA A 65 -2.26 8.61 -4.27
C ALA A 65 -1.98 7.98 -5.64
N GLU A 66 -0.71 7.84 -6.03
CA GLU A 66 -0.30 7.17 -7.26
C GLU A 66 -0.62 5.66 -7.22
N GLN A 67 -0.40 5.00 -6.08
CA GLN A 67 -0.76 3.60 -5.88
C GLN A 67 -2.28 3.39 -5.90
N PHE A 68 -3.06 4.35 -5.40
CA PHE A 68 -4.51 4.35 -5.56
C PHE A 68 -4.89 4.39 -7.04
N ALA A 69 -4.30 5.29 -7.82
CA ALA A 69 -4.52 5.36 -9.27
C ALA A 69 -4.19 4.03 -9.98
N ALA A 70 -3.03 3.45 -9.66
CA ALA A 70 -2.61 2.16 -10.19
C ALA A 70 -3.59 1.04 -9.83
N THR A 71 -4.14 1.08 -8.60
CA THR A 71 -5.17 0.14 -8.15
C THR A 71 -6.41 0.20 -9.03
N LEU A 72 -6.90 1.40 -9.35
CA LEU A 72 -8.08 1.57 -10.22
C LEU A 72 -7.80 1.02 -11.62
N HIS A 73 -6.66 1.37 -12.21
CA HIS A 73 -6.29 0.88 -13.54
C HIS A 73 -6.11 -0.63 -13.62
N LEU A 74 -5.61 -1.27 -12.56
CA LEU A 74 -5.55 -2.73 -12.51
C LEU A 74 -6.94 -3.36 -12.51
N ILE A 75 -7.89 -2.79 -11.77
CA ILE A 75 -9.27 -3.30 -11.73
C ILE A 75 -9.94 -3.11 -13.10
N GLU A 76 -9.86 -1.91 -13.67
CA GLU A 76 -10.45 -1.57 -14.98
C GLU A 76 -9.83 -2.37 -16.13
N GLY A 77 -8.55 -2.71 -16.02
CA GLY A 77 -7.84 -3.53 -16.98
C GLY A 77 -8.15 -5.03 -16.93
N GLY A 78 -9.03 -5.48 -16.01
CA GLY A 78 -9.34 -6.90 -15.81
C GLY A 78 -8.33 -7.64 -14.93
N PHE A 79 -7.41 -6.93 -14.27
CA PHE A 79 -6.39 -7.46 -13.37
C PHE A 79 -6.73 -7.22 -11.89
N SER A 80 -8.02 -7.22 -11.53
CA SER A 80 -8.50 -6.99 -10.17
C SER A 80 -7.94 -7.99 -9.14
N SER A 81 -7.55 -9.19 -9.57
CA SER A 81 -6.84 -10.18 -8.75
C SER A 81 -5.41 -9.79 -8.35
N HIS A 82 -4.79 -8.84 -9.07
CA HIS A 82 -3.46 -8.31 -8.78
C HIS A 82 -3.49 -6.94 -8.08
N ALA A 83 -4.64 -6.27 -8.07
CA ALA A 83 -4.84 -5.00 -7.37
C ALA A 83 -4.49 -5.02 -5.86
N PRO A 84 -4.65 -6.14 -5.09
CA PRO A 84 -4.17 -6.23 -3.71
C PRO A 84 -2.71 -5.86 -3.49
N VAL A 85 -1.84 -6.05 -4.48
CA VAL A 85 -0.42 -5.73 -4.37
C VAL A 85 -0.22 -4.22 -4.17
N MET A 86 -1.01 -3.39 -4.86
CA MET A 86 -0.94 -1.93 -4.73
C MET A 86 -1.47 -1.49 -3.36
N VAL A 87 -2.63 -2.01 -2.94
CA VAL A 87 -3.24 -1.63 -1.65
C VAL A 87 -2.42 -2.10 -0.45
N ARG A 88 -1.72 -3.23 -0.56
CA ARG A 88 -0.70 -3.64 0.42
C ARG A 88 0.37 -2.56 0.57
N SER A 89 0.90 -2.06 -0.55
CA SER A 89 1.94 -1.02 -0.52
C SER A 89 1.41 0.30 0.03
N MET A 90 0.16 0.66 -0.28
CA MET A 90 -0.51 1.83 0.30
C MET A 90 -0.58 1.72 1.83
N LEU A 91 -0.89 0.55 2.40
CA LEU A 91 -0.93 0.35 3.85
C LEU A 91 0.46 0.52 4.50
N GLU A 92 1.53 0.04 3.86
CA GLU A 92 2.89 0.24 4.35
C GLU A 92 3.30 1.71 4.29
N GLY A 93 3.01 2.40 3.18
CA GLY A 93 3.23 3.83 3.01
C GLY A 93 2.45 4.66 4.04
N HIS A 94 1.19 4.30 4.27
CA HIS A 94 0.33 4.97 5.24
C HIS A 94 0.83 4.78 6.68
N ALA A 95 1.29 3.58 7.05
CA ALA A 95 1.91 3.35 8.35
C ALA A 95 3.15 4.24 8.55
N ASN A 96 4.00 4.37 7.52
CA ASN A 96 5.18 5.24 7.58
C ASN A 96 4.79 6.72 7.68
N LEU A 97 3.80 7.15 6.89
CA LEU A 97 3.29 8.52 6.92
C LEU A 97 2.76 8.90 8.30
N LEU A 98 1.89 8.06 8.90
CA LEU A 98 1.34 8.32 10.23
C LEU A 98 2.42 8.35 11.31
N ASN A 99 3.39 7.43 11.25
CA ASN A 99 4.52 7.45 12.18
C ASN A 99 5.36 8.72 12.04
N LEU A 100 5.61 9.19 10.81
CA LEU A 100 6.40 10.38 10.53
C LEU A 100 5.68 11.67 10.93
N VAL A 101 4.38 11.77 10.64
CA VAL A 101 3.54 12.90 11.05
C VAL A 101 3.40 12.97 12.57
N GLY A 102 3.31 11.81 13.24
CA GLY A 102 3.28 11.75 14.70
C GLY A 102 4.63 11.96 15.38
N ASP A 103 5.73 11.70 14.69
CA ASP A 103 7.10 11.81 15.19
C ASP A 103 8.08 12.13 14.04
N PRO A 104 8.48 13.40 13.86
CA PRO A 104 9.44 13.81 12.84
C PRO A 104 10.76 13.01 12.85
N ALA A 105 11.21 12.54 14.02
CA ALA A 105 12.43 11.73 14.15
C ALA A 105 12.28 10.35 13.48
N PHE A 106 11.06 9.92 13.16
CA PHE A 106 10.82 8.69 12.41
C PHE A 106 11.44 8.71 11.00
N VAL A 107 11.81 9.88 10.47
CA VAL A 107 12.59 9.97 9.22
C VAL A 107 13.90 9.19 9.33
N ASP A 108 14.53 9.18 10.50
CA ASP A 108 15.75 8.41 10.74
C ASP A 108 15.47 6.90 10.81
N GLN A 109 14.30 6.48 11.29
CA GLN A 109 13.90 5.06 11.19
C GLN A 109 13.76 4.62 9.72
N ILE A 110 13.16 5.46 8.88
CA ILE A 110 13.04 5.19 7.42
C ILE A 110 14.43 5.14 6.77
N ARG A 111 15.30 6.10 7.09
CA ARG A 111 16.69 6.13 6.60
C ARG A 111 17.47 4.89 7.02
N TYR A 112 17.34 4.46 8.27
CA TYR A 112 17.99 3.25 8.78
C TYR A 112 17.48 2.01 8.04
N ASP A 113 16.16 1.84 7.91
CA ASP A 113 15.57 0.67 7.27
C ASP A 113 16.01 0.56 5.79
N ASN A 114 16.05 1.69 5.07
CA ASN A 114 16.53 1.77 3.68
C ASN A 114 18.03 1.46 3.59
N ALA A 115 18.87 2.16 4.35
CA ALA A 115 20.32 1.94 4.31
C ALA A 115 20.68 0.49 4.66
N ARG A 116 20.01 -0.09 5.67
CA ARG A 116 20.18 -1.50 6.03
C ARG A 116 19.77 -2.43 4.88
N ALA A 117 18.64 -2.16 4.21
CA ALA A 117 18.18 -2.98 3.09
C ALA A 117 19.14 -2.88 1.89
N ASP A 118 19.60 -1.68 1.57
CA ASP A 118 20.55 -1.40 0.50
C ASP A 118 21.88 -2.12 0.71
N VAL A 119 22.45 -2.07 1.92
CA VAL A 119 23.71 -2.78 2.20
C VAL A 119 23.56 -4.28 2.01
N VAL A 120 22.44 -4.87 2.47
CA VAL A 120 22.17 -6.30 2.26
C VAL A 120 22.03 -6.59 0.76
N LEU A 121 21.18 -5.84 0.07
CA LEU A 121 20.90 -6.00 -1.36
C LEU A 121 22.19 -5.93 -2.19
N PHE A 122 22.98 -4.86 -2.03
CA PHE A 122 24.18 -4.66 -2.84
C PHE A 122 25.30 -5.63 -2.49
N THR A 123 25.38 -6.10 -1.23
CA THR A 123 26.33 -7.14 -0.84
C THR A 123 25.96 -8.48 -1.49
N GLU A 124 24.68 -8.87 -1.45
CA GLU A 124 24.21 -10.12 -2.05
C GLU A 124 24.35 -10.09 -3.57
N TYR A 125 23.98 -8.98 -4.21
CA TYR A 125 24.08 -8.84 -5.66
C TYR A 125 25.54 -8.81 -6.15
N ALA A 126 26.44 -8.17 -5.40
CA ALA A 126 27.87 -8.17 -5.72
C ALA A 126 28.50 -9.57 -5.55
N ALA A 127 27.94 -10.42 -4.68
CA ALA A 127 28.41 -11.79 -4.46
C ALA A 127 27.85 -12.81 -5.48
N ASP A 128 26.90 -12.42 -6.33
CA ASP A 128 26.31 -13.30 -7.33
C ASP A 128 27.37 -13.73 -8.38
N PRO A 129 27.56 -15.04 -8.64
CA PRO A 129 28.48 -15.53 -9.68
C PRO A 129 28.24 -14.94 -11.07
N GLU A 130 26.99 -14.67 -11.45
CA GLU A 130 26.65 -14.09 -12.76
C GLU A 130 27.11 -12.62 -12.87
N MET A 131 27.28 -11.94 -11.74
CA MET A 131 27.72 -10.55 -11.67
C MET A 131 29.25 -10.38 -11.69
N GLN A 132 30.02 -11.47 -11.56
CA GLN A 132 31.50 -11.39 -11.45
C GLN A 132 32.18 -10.99 -12.76
N GLY A 133 31.51 -11.17 -13.89
CA GLY A 133 32.04 -10.82 -15.22
C GLY A 133 31.87 -9.34 -15.60
N ASN A 134 31.18 -8.54 -14.79
CA ASN A 134 30.83 -7.16 -15.12
C ASN A 134 31.48 -6.18 -14.12
N ALA A 135 32.67 -5.69 -14.46
CA ALA A 135 33.45 -4.80 -13.59
C ALA A 135 32.71 -3.47 -13.27
N ASP A 136 32.04 -2.87 -14.26
CA ASP A 136 31.32 -1.61 -14.08
C ASP A 136 30.13 -1.77 -13.11
N ALA A 137 29.43 -2.92 -13.18
CA ALA A 137 28.37 -3.24 -12.24
C ALA A 137 28.92 -3.46 -10.82
N GLN A 138 30.05 -4.16 -10.69
CA GLN A 138 30.71 -4.37 -9.39
C GLN A 138 31.14 -3.04 -8.75
N GLU A 139 31.73 -2.14 -9.53
CA GLU A 139 32.09 -0.80 -9.06
C GLU A 139 30.85 -0.01 -8.61
N THR A 140 29.77 -0.08 -9.39
CA THR A 140 28.51 0.60 -9.07
C THR A 140 27.91 0.09 -7.76
N LEU A 141 27.84 -1.23 -7.56
CA LEU A 141 27.33 -1.85 -6.33
C LEU A 141 28.20 -1.51 -5.12
N ALA A 142 29.53 -1.53 -5.28
CA ALA A 142 30.46 -1.16 -4.23
C ALA A 142 30.27 0.30 -3.81
N ARG A 143 30.08 1.22 -4.77
CA ARG A 143 29.79 2.63 -4.48
C ARG A 143 28.47 2.80 -3.73
N TRP A 144 27.38 2.21 -4.23
CA TRP A 144 26.07 2.34 -3.56
C TRP A 144 26.08 1.75 -2.14
N LYS A 145 26.81 0.65 -1.93
CA LYS A 145 27.05 0.11 -0.59
C LYS A 145 27.84 1.08 0.28
N ALA A 146 28.93 1.67 -0.23
CA ALA A 146 29.75 2.63 0.50
C ALA A 146 28.98 3.90 0.89
N ASP A 147 27.96 4.29 0.12
CA ASP A 147 27.07 5.41 0.45
C ASP A 147 26.07 5.03 1.57
N ALA A 148 25.56 3.79 1.57
CA ALA A 148 24.55 3.31 2.52
C ALA A 148 25.13 2.87 3.88
N GLU A 149 26.31 2.24 3.91
CA GLU A 149 26.92 1.70 5.15
C GLU A 149 27.09 2.76 6.25
N PRO A 150 27.64 3.96 5.99
CA PRO A 150 27.79 4.98 7.03
C PRO A 150 26.47 5.40 7.66
N VAL A 151 25.39 5.50 6.86
CA VAL A 151 24.05 5.86 7.34
C VAL A 151 23.48 4.76 8.24
N ARG A 152 23.62 3.49 7.83
CA ARG A 152 23.21 2.35 8.65
C ARG A 152 23.94 2.36 9.99
N ASP A 153 25.27 2.45 9.97
CA ASP A 153 26.11 2.32 11.15
C ASP A 153 25.90 3.49 12.13
N GLU A 154 25.78 4.71 11.61
CA GLU A 154 25.48 5.90 12.40
C GLU A 154 24.12 5.76 13.14
N LEU A 155 23.08 5.34 12.42
CA LEU A 155 21.75 5.22 12.99
C LEU A 155 21.64 4.00 13.92
N GLU A 156 22.31 2.89 13.61
CA GLU A 156 22.41 1.74 14.52
C GLU A 156 23.07 2.13 15.84
N ALA A 157 24.16 2.92 15.79
CA ALA A 157 24.83 3.43 16.99
C ALA A 157 23.94 4.38 17.82
N LYS A 158 22.97 5.05 17.21
CA LYS A 158 21.93 5.85 17.89
C LYS A 158 20.79 5.00 18.47
N GLY A 159 20.81 3.68 18.27
CA GLY A 159 19.83 2.74 18.79
C GLY A 159 18.67 2.43 17.85
N TYR A 160 18.73 2.87 16.59
CA TYR A 160 17.76 2.44 15.59
C TYR A 160 17.97 0.96 15.26
N GLY A 161 16.87 0.23 15.13
CA GLY A 161 16.87 -1.20 14.83
C GLY A 161 15.78 -1.53 13.82
N LYS A 162 15.84 -2.75 13.27
CA LYS A 162 14.86 -3.21 12.28
C LYS A 162 13.46 -3.15 12.88
N LEU A 163 12.59 -2.37 12.25
CA LEU A 163 11.17 -2.31 12.58
C LEU A 163 10.40 -3.18 11.57
N ASP A 164 9.74 -4.24 12.05
CA ASP A 164 8.89 -5.05 11.17
C ASP A 164 7.54 -4.34 10.88
N VAL A 165 6.80 -4.87 9.89
CA VAL A 165 5.53 -4.25 9.46
C VAL A 165 4.48 -4.26 10.58
N TYR A 166 4.44 -5.30 11.42
CA TYR A 166 3.50 -5.36 12.54
C TYR A 166 3.79 -4.24 13.56
N GLN A 167 5.07 -4.05 13.90
CA GLN A 167 5.53 -3.01 14.80
C GLN A 167 5.24 -1.61 14.24
N ARG A 168 5.44 -1.40 12.92
CA ARG A 168 5.08 -0.14 12.23
C ARG A 168 3.60 0.18 12.36
N PHE A 169 2.73 -0.80 12.09
CA PHE A 169 1.28 -0.62 12.16
C PHE A 169 0.81 -0.37 13.59
N LYS A 170 1.42 -1.06 14.55
CA LYS A 170 1.15 -0.84 15.97
C LYS A 170 1.55 0.57 16.41
N ARG A 171 2.73 1.04 16.02
CA ARG A 171 3.22 2.40 16.34
C ARG A 171 2.36 3.49 15.68
N ALA A 172 1.91 3.26 14.45
CA ALA A 172 1.01 4.14 13.71
C ALA A 172 -0.46 4.09 14.18
N ASN A 173 -0.77 3.29 15.21
CA ASN A 173 -2.13 3.10 15.71
C ASN A 173 -3.16 2.62 14.66
N ILE A 174 -2.71 1.82 13.69
CA ILE A 174 -3.56 1.21 12.64
C ILE A 174 -3.49 -0.32 12.67
N LEU A 175 -3.22 -0.91 13.84
CA LEU A 175 -3.04 -2.36 13.96
C LEU A 175 -4.27 -3.17 13.50
N SER A 176 -5.47 -2.59 13.58
CA SER A 176 -6.72 -3.21 13.09
C SER A 176 -6.67 -3.53 11.59
N THR A 177 -5.89 -2.79 10.79
CA THR A 177 -5.75 -3.04 9.34
C THR A 177 -4.69 -4.09 9.01
N TYR A 178 -3.93 -4.57 10.00
CA TYR A 178 -2.87 -5.56 9.78
C TYR A 178 -3.39 -6.89 9.21
N VAL A 179 -4.62 -7.29 9.53
CA VAL A 179 -5.25 -8.48 8.95
C VAL A 179 -5.47 -8.30 7.44
N ALA A 180 -5.98 -7.14 7.02
CA ALA A 180 -6.14 -6.82 5.60
C ALA A 180 -4.78 -6.80 4.88
N TYR A 181 -3.75 -6.19 5.50
CA TYR A 181 -2.38 -6.25 5.01
C TYR A 181 -1.90 -7.69 4.77
N ARG A 182 -2.10 -8.60 5.74
CA ARG A 182 -1.71 -10.01 5.63
C ARG A 182 -2.44 -10.75 4.53
N VAL A 183 -3.71 -10.44 4.31
CA VAL A 183 -4.51 -10.98 3.20
C VAL A 183 -3.92 -10.48 1.88
N PHE A 184 -3.69 -9.18 1.73
CA PHE A 184 -3.13 -8.64 0.48
C PHE A 184 -1.70 -9.14 0.19
N CYS A 185 -0.89 -9.41 1.22
CA CYS A 185 0.40 -10.10 1.09
C CYS A 185 0.27 -11.47 0.43
N SER A 186 -0.83 -12.21 0.64
CA SER A 186 -1.01 -13.52 0.02
C SER A 186 -1.27 -13.43 -1.48
N PHE A 187 -1.63 -12.26 -2.01
CA PHE A 187 -1.75 -12.00 -3.44
C PHE A 187 -0.44 -11.47 -4.07
N ALA A 188 0.45 -10.89 -3.26
CA ALA A 188 1.76 -10.41 -3.71
C ALA A 188 2.83 -11.50 -3.73
N HIS A 189 2.81 -12.40 -2.76
CA HIS A 189 3.70 -13.55 -2.70
C HIS A 189 2.93 -14.75 -3.23
N ASN A 190 3.56 -15.58 -4.07
CA ASN A 190 3.03 -16.80 -4.68
C ASN A 190 2.57 -17.86 -3.65
N GLN A 191 1.62 -17.48 -2.78
CA GLN A 191 1.07 -18.29 -1.72
C GLN A 191 0.14 -19.30 -2.35
N LEU A 192 0.35 -20.58 -2.00
CA LEU A 192 -0.34 -21.71 -2.62
C LEU A 192 -1.86 -21.53 -2.63
N THR A 193 -2.45 -21.09 -1.52
CA THR A 193 -3.90 -20.87 -1.41
C THR A 193 -4.41 -19.85 -2.41
N THR A 194 -3.72 -18.70 -2.55
CA THR A 194 -4.11 -17.66 -3.50
C THR A 194 -3.87 -18.09 -4.93
N LEU A 195 -2.75 -18.77 -5.21
CA LEU A 195 -2.46 -19.31 -6.54
C LEU A 195 -3.56 -20.28 -6.99
N LEU A 196 -3.99 -21.19 -6.12
CA LEU A 196 -5.08 -22.11 -6.42
C LEU A 196 -6.41 -21.36 -6.58
N ALA A 197 -6.70 -20.37 -5.74
CA ALA A 197 -7.93 -19.58 -5.86
C ALA A 197 -8.02 -18.81 -7.20
N LEU A 198 -6.89 -18.32 -7.71
CA LEU A 198 -6.81 -17.56 -8.96
C LEU A 198 -6.74 -18.45 -10.20
N HIS A 199 -5.94 -19.51 -10.14
CA HIS A 199 -5.52 -20.25 -11.33
C HIS A 199 -6.00 -21.69 -11.40
N ALA A 200 -6.55 -22.27 -10.34
CA ALA A 200 -7.00 -23.65 -10.36
C ALA A 200 -8.50 -23.74 -10.08
N ASP A 201 -9.18 -24.56 -10.87
CA ASP A 201 -10.41 -25.22 -10.46
C ASP A 201 -10.18 -26.74 -10.47
N ARG A 202 -11.19 -27.55 -10.13
CA ARG A 202 -11.08 -29.00 -9.89
C ARG A 202 -10.25 -29.75 -10.94
N PHE A 203 -10.35 -29.36 -12.22
CA PHE A 203 -9.61 -29.98 -13.31
C PHE A 203 -9.12 -28.99 -14.38
N GLU A 204 -9.21 -27.69 -14.13
CA GLU A 204 -8.94 -26.66 -15.14
C GLU A 204 -8.01 -25.58 -14.60
N LEU A 205 -7.12 -25.11 -15.48
CA LEU A 205 -6.33 -23.92 -15.22
C LEU A 205 -7.09 -22.69 -15.71
N ARG A 206 -7.05 -21.63 -14.93
CA ARG A 206 -7.66 -20.34 -15.26
C ARG A 206 -6.57 -19.27 -15.33
N TYR A 207 -6.66 -18.44 -16.35
CA TYR A 207 -5.73 -17.34 -16.58
C TYR A 207 -6.55 -16.06 -16.75
N HIS A 208 -6.05 -14.95 -16.18
CA HIS A 208 -6.71 -13.66 -16.24
C HIS A 208 -8.12 -13.65 -15.61
N VAL A 209 -8.26 -14.34 -14.47
CA VAL A 209 -9.51 -14.35 -13.70
C VAL A 209 -9.57 -13.12 -12.81
N GLU A 210 -10.68 -12.40 -12.90
CA GLU A 210 -10.98 -11.28 -12.02
C GLU A 210 -11.22 -11.74 -10.58
N ALA A 211 -10.88 -10.86 -9.63
CA ALA A 211 -11.24 -11.08 -8.23
C ALA A 211 -12.77 -11.15 -8.06
N PRO A 212 -13.28 -11.95 -7.12
CA PRO A 212 -14.69 -11.90 -6.74
C PRO A 212 -15.12 -10.48 -6.39
N LYS A 213 -16.33 -10.06 -6.79
CA LYS A 213 -16.82 -8.70 -6.56
C LYS A 213 -16.71 -8.25 -5.09
N ALA A 214 -16.97 -9.14 -4.14
CA ALA A 214 -16.81 -8.83 -2.72
C ALA A 214 -15.36 -8.49 -2.32
N LEU A 215 -14.38 -9.18 -2.89
CA LEU A 215 -12.96 -8.87 -2.69
C LEU A 215 -12.61 -7.52 -3.33
N THR A 216 -13.05 -7.29 -4.57
CA THR A 216 -12.83 -6.00 -5.28
C THR A 216 -13.46 -4.83 -4.52
N ALA A 217 -14.68 -4.98 -4.01
CA ALA A 217 -15.34 -3.97 -3.19
C ALA A 217 -14.59 -3.71 -1.87
N SER A 218 -14.18 -4.78 -1.17
CA SER A 218 -13.39 -4.66 0.05
C SER A 218 -12.04 -3.98 -0.19
N LEU A 219 -11.40 -4.28 -1.31
CA LEU A 219 -10.14 -3.67 -1.73
C LEU A 219 -10.33 -2.17 -1.97
N LEU A 220 -11.35 -1.79 -2.76
CA LEU A 220 -11.67 -0.39 -3.03
C LEU A 220 -12.00 0.39 -1.75
N ASN A 221 -12.78 -0.20 -0.82
CA ASN A 221 -13.08 0.42 0.47
C ASN A 221 -11.81 0.74 1.27
N VAL A 222 -10.87 -0.22 1.33
CA VAL A 222 -9.60 -0.01 2.03
C VAL A 222 -8.74 1.03 1.30
N ALA A 223 -8.65 0.96 -0.02
CA ALA A 223 -7.88 1.90 -0.83
C ALA A 223 -8.36 3.36 -0.66
N VAL A 224 -9.68 3.59 -0.75
CA VAL A 224 -10.28 4.92 -0.55
C VAL A 224 -10.05 5.42 0.87
N SER A 225 -10.26 4.57 1.87
CA SER A 225 -10.02 4.92 3.27
C SER A 225 -8.57 5.33 3.51
N ILE A 226 -7.59 4.60 2.96
CA ILE A 226 -6.17 4.93 3.10
C ILE A 226 -5.85 6.26 2.42
N LEU A 227 -6.36 6.48 1.19
CA LEU A 227 -6.14 7.73 0.48
C LEU A 227 -6.65 8.93 1.28
N CYS A 228 -7.90 8.85 1.78
CA CYS A 228 -8.50 9.92 2.58
C CYS A 228 -7.73 10.16 3.89
N GLN A 229 -7.32 9.09 4.56
CA GLN A 229 -6.53 9.16 5.81
C GLN A 229 -5.11 9.69 5.58
N ALA A 230 -4.49 9.42 4.43
CA ALA A 230 -3.21 10.02 4.08
C ALA A 230 -3.37 11.52 3.83
N VAL A 231 -4.37 11.92 3.04
CA VAL A 231 -4.59 13.32 2.66
C VAL A 231 -4.92 14.21 3.85
N VAL A 232 -5.70 13.73 4.83
CA VAL A 232 -6.02 14.55 6.02
C VAL A 232 -4.79 14.90 6.85
N THR A 233 -3.65 14.22 6.65
CA THR A 233 -2.39 14.58 7.30
C THR A 233 -1.63 15.71 6.61
N ALA A 234 -2.05 16.15 5.41
CA ALA A 234 -1.28 17.06 4.58
C ALA A 234 -1.01 18.43 5.19
N SER A 235 -1.87 18.91 6.09
CA SER A 235 -1.66 20.18 6.82
C SER A 235 -0.43 20.15 7.73
N HIS A 236 0.06 18.96 8.09
CA HIS A 236 1.26 18.81 8.92
C HIS A 236 2.56 19.07 8.15
N TYR A 237 2.55 19.00 6.81
CA TYR A 237 3.76 19.13 5.99
C TYR A 237 3.60 20.02 4.75
N THR A 238 2.42 20.63 4.57
CA THR A 238 2.15 21.60 3.51
C THR A 238 1.58 22.90 4.09
N ASP A 239 1.22 23.85 3.23
CA ASP A 239 0.46 25.06 3.54
C ASP A 239 -1.07 24.86 3.44
N LEU A 240 -1.56 23.66 3.13
CA LEU A 240 -2.97 23.34 3.08
C LEU A 240 -3.59 23.39 4.49
N THR A 241 -4.79 23.95 4.59
CA THR A 241 -5.47 24.07 5.88
C THR A 241 -6.31 22.83 6.20
N ASP A 242 -6.47 22.52 7.49
CA ASP A 242 -7.38 21.45 7.95
C ASP A 242 -8.81 21.61 7.41
N ALA A 243 -9.26 22.86 7.22
CA ALA A 243 -10.57 23.17 6.67
C ALA A 243 -10.70 22.75 5.19
N GLU A 244 -9.70 23.04 4.37
CA GLU A 244 -9.65 22.63 2.96
C GLU A 244 -9.59 21.11 2.83
N LEU A 245 -8.75 20.46 3.65
CA LEU A 245 -8.65 19.00 3.70
C LEU A 245 -10.00 18.39 4.10
N ARG A 246 -10.60 18.88 5.19
CA ARG A 246 -11.88 18.38 5.69
C ARG A 246 -12.99 18.51 4.65
N GLN A 247 -13.06 19.64 3.95
CA GLN A 247 -14.06 19.85 2.91
C GLN A 247 -13.97 18.78 1.80
N VAL A 248 -12.76 18.47 1.33
CA VAL A 248 -12.57 17.45 0.29
C VAL A 248 -12.85 16.04 0.82
N ILE A 249 -12.48 15.74 2.07
CA ILE A 249 -12.78 14.44 2.68
C ILE A 249 -14.29 14.25 2.90
N ASP A 250 -15.02 15.27 3.38
CA ASP A 250 -16.47 15.18 3.55
C ASP A 250 -17.19 14.99 2.19
N ALA A 251 -16.69 15.63 1.13
CA ALA A 251 -17.18 15.41 -0.23
C ALA A 251 -16.87 14.00 -0.75
N ALA A 252 -15.67 13.47 -0.44
CA ALA A 252 -15.28 12.11 -0.77
C ALA A 252 -16.14 11.07 -0.04
N ASP A 253 -16.39 11.24 1.25
CA ASP A 253 -17.26 10.38 2.06
C ASP A 253 -18.69 10.35 1.52
N ALA A 254 -19.24 11.51 1.15
CA ALA A 254 -20.57 11.60 0.54
C ALA A 254 -20.63 10.87 -0.81
N THR A 255 -19.62 11.07 -1.66
CA THR A 255 -19.50 10.43 -2.97
C THR A 255 -19.38 8.91 -2.82
N TRP A 256 -18.54 8.46 -1.89
CA TRP A 256 -18.32 7.04 -1.61
C TRP A 256 -19.57 6.36 -1.04
N GLY A 257 -20.21 6.99 -0.04
CA GLY A 257 -21.42 6.46 0.58
C GLY A 257 -22.57 6.31 -0.41
N ALA A 258 -22.72 7.26 -1.35
CA ALA A 258 -23.70 7.16 -2.43
C ALA A 258 -23.42 5.96 -3.35
N ALA A 259 -22.16 5.72 -3.72
CA ALA A 259 -21.79 4.58 -4.56
C ALA A 259 -21.97 3.24 -3.85
N GLN A 260 -21.67 3.15 -2.55
CA GLN A 260 -21.88 1.92 -1.77
C GLN A 260 -23.37 1.58 -1.59
N ALA A 261 -24.26 2.57 -1.61
CA ALA A 261 -25.71 2.36 -1.54
C ALA A 261 -26.29 1.85 -2.87
N LEU A 262 -25.56 1.99 -3.98
CA LEU A 262 -25.94 1.41 -5.26
C LEU A 262 -25.58 -0.07 -5.26
N VAL A 263 -26.60 -0.90 -5.34
CA VAL A 263 -26.48 -2.35 -5.43
C VAL A 263 -26.89 -2.80 -6.84
N GLU A 264 -26.29 -3.88 -7.32
CA GLU A 264 -26.70 -4.50 -8.59
C GLU A 264 -28.00 -5.31 -8.47
#